data_AF-A0A9X2HDE2-F1
#
_entry.id   AF-A0A9X2HDE2-F1
#
_cell.length_a   1.000
_cell.length_b   1.000
_cell.length_c   1.000
_cell.angle_alpha   90.00
_cell.angle_beta   90.00
_cell.angle_gamma   90.00
#
_symmetry.space_group_name_H-M   'P 1'
#
loop_
_entity.id
_entity.type
_entity.pdbx_description
1 polymer ?
#
loop_
_entity_poly.entity_id
_entity_poly.type
_entity_poly.pdbx_seq_one_letter_code
_entity_poly.pdbx_strand_id
1 'polypeptide(L)'
;MLTCTRWFFEAVGGFDETFQQYGGEDWEWAHRAWAQGALLAHEPLAVAWHDGPDWADRSPADARRAKNAETLALADRIPVAGSRGRALTPTRPEHVVRLQGPLSPAAAFV
;
A
#
# COMPACT_ATOMS: atom_id res chain seq x y z
N MET A 1 6.99 -6.33 -11.51
CA MET A 1 6.05 -7.44 -11.76
C MET A 1 5.83 -8.18 -10.46
N LEU A 2 4.60 -8.66 -10.19
CA LEU A 2 4.27 -9.48 -9.02
C LEU A 2 3.54 -10.74 -9.49
N THR A 3 3.63 -11.83 -8.74
CA THR A 3 2.82 -13.03 -8.97
C THR A 3 2.17 -13.51 -7.68
N CYS A 4 0.95 -14.01 -7.77
CA CYS A 4 0.25 -14.68 -6.68
C CYS A 4 -0.83 -15.60 -7.24
N THR A 5 -1.40 -16.46 -6.41
CA THR A 5 -2.56 -17.26 -6.83
C THR A 5 -3.78 -16.36 -7.03
N ARG A 6 -4.64 -16.70 -8.00
CA ARG A 6 -5.90 -15.99 -8.22
C ARG A 6 -6.75 -15.93 -6.94
N TRP A 7 -6.85 -17.06 -6.24
CA TRP A 7 -7.58 -17.15 -4.97
C TRP A 7 -7.08 -16.11 -3.96
N PHE A 8 -5.76 -15.95 -3.82
CA PHE A 8 -5.20 -14.97 -2.90
C PHE A 8 -5.50 -13.54 -3.36
N PHE A 9 -5.35 -13.24 -4.65
CA PHE A 9 -5.69 -11.92 -5.21
C PHE A 9 -7.15 -11.54 -4.94
N GLU A 10 -8.07 -12.47 -5.15
CA GLU A 10 -9.50 -12.30 -4.87
C GLU A 10 -9.77 -12.17 -3.36
N ALA A 11 -9.08 -12.94 -2.51
CA ALA A 11 -9.21 -12.85 -1.05
C ALA A 11 -8.78 -11.48 -0.51
N VAL A 12 -7.73 -10.89 -1.09
CA VAL A 12 -7.29 -9.52 -0.74
C VAL A 12 -8.29 -8.46 -1.25
N GLY A 13 -9.12 -8.80 -2.25
CA GLY A 13 -10.15 -7.94 -2.84
C GLY A 13 -9.76 -7.30 -4.16
N GLY A 14 -8.71 -7.79 -4.85
CA GLY A 14 -8.23 -7.21 -6.11
C GLY A 14 -7.71 -5.78 -5.99
N PHE A 15 -7.43 -5.13 -7.11
CA PHE A 15 -7.00 -3.71 -7.13
C PHE A 15 -8.17 -2.76 -6.81
N ASP A 16 -7.85 -1.63 -6.18
CA ASP A 16 -8.80 -0.53 -5.99
C ASP A 16 -9.04 0.18 -7.34
N GLU A 17 -10.21 -0.04 -7.94
CA GLU A 17 -10.58 0.53 -9.25
C GLU A 17 -10.77 2.06 -9.21
N THR A 18 -10.69 2.70 -8.05
CA THR A 18 -10.68 4.17 -7.95
C THR A 18 -9.36 4.80 -8.41
N PHE A 19 -8.30 4.01 -8.57
CA PHE A 19 -7.07 4.46 -9.22
C PHE A 19 -7.29 4.59 -10.73
N GLN A 20 -7.41 5.83 -11.21
CA GLN A 20 -7.66 6.14 -12.63
C GLN A 20 -6.39 6.53 -13.39
N GLN A 21 -5.26 6.64 -12.69
CA GLN A 21 -3.99 7.10 -13.24
C GLN A 21 -2.87 6.20 -12.74
N TYR A 22 -1.79 6.15 -13.51
CA TYR A 22 -0.60 5.37 -13.15
C TYR A 22 -0.04 5.81 -11.79
N GLY A 23 0.15 4.85 -10.88
CA GLY A 23 0.94 5.01 -9.66
C GLY A 23 0.12 4.80 -8.39
N GLY A 24 0.68 3.99 -7.48
CA GLY A 24 0.18 3.78 -6.12
C GLY A 24 -0.77 2.60 -5.95
N GLU A 25 -1.39 2.09 -7.02
CA GLU A 25 -2.31 0.96 -6.95
C GLU A 25 -1.63 -0.32 -6.45
N ASP A 26 -0.36 -0.50 -6.81
CA ASP A 26 0.50 -1.59 -6.40
C ASP A 26 0.87 -1.49 -4.91
N TRP A 27 1.23 -0.29 -4.45
CA TRP A 27 1.51 0.00 -3.04
C TRP A 27 0.29 -0.23 -2.15
N GLU A 28 -0.87 0.25 -2.59
CA GLU A 28 -2.14 0.10 -1.89
C GLU A 28 -2.52 -1.38 -1.75
N TRP A 29 -2.47 -2.12 -2.85
CA TRP A 29 -2.79 -3.55 -2.84
C TRP A 29 -1.80 -4.35 -2.00
N ALA A 30 -0.49 -4.07 -2.13
CA ALA A 30 0.55 -4.72 -1.33
C ALA A 30 0.37 -4.46 0.17
N HIS A 31 -0.04 -3.26 0.56
CA HIS A 31 -0.37 -2.93 1.94
C HIS A 31 -1.57 -3.76 2.45
N ARG A 32 -2.67 -3.85 1.69
CA ARG A 32 -3.82 -4.69 2.08
C ARG A 32 -3.45 -6.17 2.18
N ALA A 33 -2.66 -6.67 1.23
CA ALA A 33 -2.13 -8.03 1.26
C ALA A 33 -1.30 -8.26 2.54
N TRP A 34 -0.36 -7.37 2.85
CA TRP A 34 0.47 -7.45 4.04
C TRP A 34 -0.34 -7.38 5.34
N ALA A 35 -1.32 -6.48 5.42
CA ALA A 35 -2.22 -6.36 6.56
C ALA A 35 -3.09 -7.62 6.81
N GLN A 36 -3.29 -8.44 5.78
CA GLN A 36 -3.95 -9.75 5.85
C GLN A 36 -2.97 -10.92 6.11
N GLY A 37 -1.70 -10.64 6.38
CA GLY A 37 -0.68 -11.63 6.73
C GLY A 37 0.12 -12.17 5.54
N ALA A 38 0.09 -11.51 4.39
CA ALA A 38 0.88 -11.93 3.24
C ALA A 38 2.39 -11.72 3.46
N LEU A 39 3.19 -12.63 2.88
CA LEU A 39 4.63 -12.48 2.80
C LEU A 39 5.01 -11.92 1.42
N LEU A 40 5.80 -10.86 1.41
CA LEU A 40 6.40 -10.29 0.20
C LEU A 40 7.80 -10.87 0.04
N ALA A 41 7.98 -11.76 -0.93
CA ALA A 41 9.24 -12.44 -1.21
C ALA A 41 9.82 -11.99 -2.55
N HIS A 42 11.09 -11.58 -2.53
CA HIS A 42 11.86 -11.37 -3.74
C HIS A 42 12.32 -12.71 -4.31
N GLU A 43 12.01 -12.98 -5.57
CA GLU A 43 12.50 -14.14 -6.32
C GLU A 43 13.51 -13.67 -7.37
N PRO A 44 14.83 -13.90 -7.17
CA PRO A 44 15.89 -13.40 -8.06
C PRO A 44 15.76 -13.89 -9.51
N LEU A 45 15.15 -15.05 -9.75
CA LEU A 45 14.98 -15.62 -11.08
C LEU A 45 13.70 -15.15 -11.79
N ALA A 46 12.81 -14.43 -11.10
CA ALA A 46 11.59 -13.87 -11.67
C ALA A 46 11.88 -12.59 -12.48
N VAL A 47 12.69 -12.72 -13.52
CA VAL A 47 13.11 -11.61 -14.39
C VAL A 47 12.02 -11.28 -15.40
N ALA A 48 11.70 -10.00 -15.53
CA ALA A 48 10.80 -9.46 -16.54
C ALA A 48 11.46 -8.29 -17.26
N TRP A 49 11.29 -8.22 -18.58
CA TRP A 49 11.76 -7.11 -19.42
C TRP A 49 10.65 -6.07 -19.54
N HIS A 50 10.99 -4.80 -19.33
CA HIS A 50 10.08 -3.68 -19.57
C HIS A 50 10.42 -3.06 -20.92
N ASP A 51 9.55 -3.27 -21.90
CA ASP A 51 9.66 -2.65 -23.23
C ASP A 51 8.78 -1.40 -23.27
N GLY A 52 9.39 -0.26 -22.94
CA GLY A 52 8.70 1.03 -22.87
C GLY A 52 9.58 2.11 -22.25
N PRO A 53 9.21 3.40 -22.45
CA PRO A 53 9.96 4.52 -21.89
C PRO A 53 10.05 4.43 -20.38
N ASP A 54 11.19 4.79 -19.82
CA ASP A 54 11.39 4.75 -18.38
C ASP A 54 10.50 5.83 -17.74
N TRP A 55 10.00 5.55 -16.55
CA TRP A 55 9.40 6.58 -15.71
C TRP A 55 10.33 7.79 -15.54
N ALA A 56 11.64 7.55 -15.50
CA ALA A 56 12.69 8.54 -15.35
C ALA A 56 12.80 9.55 -16.52
N ASP A 57 12.22 9.26 -17.69
CA ASP A 57 12.31 10.12 -18.88
C ASP A 57 11.39 11.35 -18.83
N ARG A 58 10.53 11.47 -17.80
CA ARG A 58 9.64 12.63 -17.61
C ARG A 58 10.41 13.88 -17.19
N SER A 59 9.87 15.06 -17.53
CA SER A 59 10.40 16.32 -17.03
C SER A 59 10.41 16.33 -15.48
N PRO A 60 11.42 16.94 -14.83
CA PRO A 60 11.47 16.97 -13.36
C PRO A 60 10.21 17.56 -12.71
N ALA A 61 9.56 18.52 -13.38
CA ALA A 61 8.32 19.13 -12.90
C ALA A 61 7.14 18.16 -12.96
N ASP A 62 6.99 17.44 -14.07
CA ASP A 62 5.89 16.48 -14.26
C ASP A 62 6.07 15.25 -13.38
N ALA A 63 7.29 14.74 -13.28
CA ALA A 63 7.65 13.65 -12.36
C ALA A 63 7.30 14.01 -10.91
N ARG A 64 7.63 15.24 -10.49
CA ARG A 64 7.32 15.73 -9.14
C ARG A 64 5.81 15.89 -8.91
N ARG A 65 5.07 16.45 -9.88
CA ARG A 65 3.61 16.56 -9.76
C ARG A 65 2.95 15.20 -9.62
N ALA A 66 3.35 14.23 -10.45
CA ALA A 66 2.78 12.88 -10.39
C ALA A 66 3.12 12.15 -9.08
N LYS A 67 4.38 12.21 -8.62
CA LYS A 67 4.77 11.58 -7.34
C LYS A 67 4.13 12.24 -6.12
N ASN A 68 3.89 13.55 -6.16
CA ASN A 68 3.13 14.24 -5.11
C ASN A 68 1.67 13.80 -5.11
N ALA A 69 1.04 13.67 -6.28
CA ALA A 69 -0.35 13.19 -6.38
C ALA A 69 -0.49 11.75 -5.86
N GLU A 70 0.43 10.86 -6.25
CA GLU A 70 0.51 9.48 -5.75
C GLU A 70 0.70 9.46 -4.22
N THR A 71 1.63 10.25 -3.69
CA THR A 71 1.88 10.35 -2.23
C THR A 71 0.62 10.77 -1.47
N LEU A 72 -0.13 11.75 -1.99
CA LEU A 72 -1.38 12.20 -1.36
C LEU A 72 -2.46 11.12 -1.44
N ALA A 73 -2.58 10.42 -2.58
CA ALA A 73 -3.54 9.33 -2.73
C ALA A 73 -3.26 8.15 -1.78
N LEU A 74 -1.99 7.84 -1.52
CA LEU A 74 -1.55 6.78 -0.62
C LEU A 74 -1.67 7.16 0.85
N ALA A 75 -1.52 8.44 1.21
CA ALA A 75 -1.54 8.90 2.59
C ALA A 75 -2.84 8.54 3.36
N ASP A 76 -3.98 8.48 2.66
CA ASP A 76 -5.28 8.09 3.23
C ASP A 76 -5.57 6.57 3.18
N ARG A 77 -4.81 5.83 2.38
CA ARG A 77 -5.04 4.40 2.11
C ARG A 77 -4.07 3.49 2.85
N ILE A 78 -2.85 3.97 3.11
CA ILE A 78 -1.80 3.26 3.81
C ILE A 78 -1.48 4.02 5.10
N PRO A 79 -2.13 3.70 6.23
CA PRO A 79 -1.97 4.42 7.50
C PRO A 79 -0.64 4.11 8.23
N VAL A 80 0.29 3.39 7.60
CA VAL A 80 1.58 2.99 8.18
C VAL A 80 2.52 4.19 8.34
N ALA A 81 3.22 4.29 9.47
CA ALA A 81 4.24 5.32 9.64
C ALA A 81 5.36 5.18 8.57
N GLY A 82 5.59 6.23 7.79
CA GLY A 82 6.62 6.28 6.74
C GLY A 82 6.12 6.05 5.31
N SER A 83 4.86 5.63 5.12
CA SER A 83 4.23 5.53 3.78
C SER A 83 3.76 6.87 3.21
N ARG A 84 3.71 7.91 4.06
CA ARG A 84 3.11 9.21 3.77
C ARG A 84 4.15 10.34 3.77
N GLY A 85 3.81 11.42 3.07
CA GLY A 85 4.59 12.66 3.10
C GLY A 85 4.78 13.21 4.51
N ARG A 86 5.88 13.92 4.74
CA ARG A 86 6.15 14.61 6.01
C ARG A 86 5.03 15.61 6.32
N ALA A 87 4.72 15.77 7.61
CA ALA A 87 3.70 16.69 8.13
C ALA A 87 2.24 16.40 7.70
N LEU A 88 1.97 15.24 7.08
CA LEU A 88 0.61 14.73 6.96
C LEU A 88 0.22 14.03 8.27
N THR A 89 -1.08 14.00 8.59
CA THR A 89 -1.65 13.25 9.72
C THR A 89 -2.60 12.20 9.15
N PRO A 90 -2.59 10.94 9.63
CA PRO A 90 -3.48 9.93 9.08
C PRO A 90 -4.92 10.24 9.49
N THR A 91 -5.84 10.05 8.56
CA THR A 91 -7.29 10.14 8.82
C THR A 91 -7.87 8.83 9.33
N ARG A 92 -7.11 7.72 9.23
CA ARG A 92 -7.49 6.37 9.63
C ARG A 92 -6.46 5.76 10.59
N PRO A 93 -6.90 4.97 11.58
CA PRO A 93 -5.98 4.25 12.47
C PRO A 93 -5.18 3.20 11.70
N GLU A 94 -3.92 3.01 12.08
CA GLU A 94 -3.03 1.98 11.51
C GLU A 94 -3.48 0.57 11.88
N HIS A 95 -3.86 0.38 13.15
CA HIS A 95 -4.38 -0.88 13.66
C HIS A 95 -5.67 -0.65 14.44
N VAL A 96 -6.64 -1.55 14.25
CA VAL A 96 -7.88 -1.59 15.04
C VAL A 96 -7.97 -2.96 15.70
N VAL A 97 -7.85 -3.00 17.02
CA VAL A 97 -8.00 -4.22 17.80
C VAL A 97 -9.44 -4.29 18.32
N ARG A 98 -10.17 -5.35 17.94
CA ARG A 98 -11.50 -5.64 18.47
C ARG A 98 -11.39 -6.73 19.54
N LEU A 99 -11.66 -6.36 20.79
CA LEU A 99 -11.61 -7.28 21.91
C LEU A 99 -12.89 -8.11 21.96
N GLN A 100 -12.75 -9.44 22.09
CA GLN A 100 -13.87 -10.36 22.29
C GLN A 100 -14.06 -10.60 23.79
N GLY A 101 -14.66 -9.63 24.49
CA GLY A 101 -14.95 -9.71 25.92
C GLY A 101 -14.44 -8.50 26.71
N PRO A 102 -14.84 -8.37 27.99
CA PRO A 102 -14.38 -7.28 28.83
C PRO A 102 -12.87 -7.37 29.06
N LEU A 103 -12.20 -6.22 29.08
CA LEU A 103 -10.83 -6.12 29.58
C LEU A 103 -10.81 -6.65 31.02
N SER A 104 -9.87 -7.55 31.32
CA SER A 104 -9.62 -7.89 32.72
C SER A 104 -9.19 -6.61 33.48
N PRO A 105 -9.45 -6.49 34.79
CA PRO A 105 -8.98 -5.36 35.59
C PRO A 105 -7.46 -5.12 35.47
N ALA A 106 -6.68 -6.15 35.14
CA ALA A 106 -5.24 -6.07 34.92
C ALA A 106 -4.85 -5.46 33.55
N ALA A 107 -5.76 -5.42 32.58
CA ALA A 107 -5.50 -4.91 31.23
C ALA A 107 -5.82 -3.41 31.07
N ALA A 108 -6.26 -2.73 32.14
CA ALA A 108 -6.64 -1.32 32.14
C ALA A 108 -5.45 -0.34 32.34
N PHE A 109 -4.21 -0.83 32.46
CA PHE A 109 -3.02 0.01 32.58
C PHE A 109 -2.25 0.07 31.26
N VAL A 110 -2.60 1.06 30.43
CA VAL A 110 -1.72 1.70 29.44
C VAL A 110 -2.03 3.19 29.44
#